data_AF-A0A958ZLT6-F1
#
_entry.id   AF-A0A958ZLT6-F1
#
_cell.length_a   1.000
_cell.length_b   1.000
_cell.length_c   1.000
_cell.angle_alpha   90.00
_cell.angle_beta   90.00
_cell.angle_gamma   90.00
#
_symmetry.space_group_name_H-M   'P 1'
#
loop_
_entity.id
_entity.type
_entity.pdbx_description
1 polymer ?
#
loop_
_entity_poly.entity_id
_entity_poly.type
_entity_poly.pdbx_seq_one_letter_code
_entity_poly.pdbx_strand_id
1 'polypeptide(L)'
;GELLHKYEAELSAVDDPKKVNRYYKKVEEELRAQYEGELMDLTITQGRILIKLVDRETQYTSYELVKNLRNGFTAFVYQGIARLFGHDLKSEYNAVEEDKYIEEIVLAIEHNRI
;
A
#
# COMPACT_ATOMS: atom_id res chain seq x y z
N GLY A 1 6.28 -11.49 -0.97
CA GLY A 1 7.75 -11.61 -0.94
C GLY A 1 8.36 -11.60 -2.32
N GLU A 2 8.04 -12.57 -3.19
CA GLU A 2 8.73 -12.77 -4.48
C GLU A 2 8.72 -11.56 -5.43
N LEU A 3 7.59 -10.84 -5.52
CA LEU A 3 7.47 -9.67 -6.40
C LEU A 3 8.34 -8.50 -5.93
N LEU A 4 8.45 -8.29 -4.62
CA LEU A 4 9.31 -7.25 -4.04
C LEU A 4 10.79 -7.56 -4.34
N HIS A 5 11.22 -8.79 -4.10
CA HIS A 5 12.59 -9.21 -4.39
C HIS A 5 12.95 -9.13 -5.88
N LYS A 6 12.00 -9.44 -6.76
CA LYS A 6 12.16 -9.23 -8.21
C LYS A 6 12.47 -7.76 -8.51
N TYR A 7 11.68 -6.84 -7.95
CA TYR A 7 11.87 -5.41 -8.20
C TYR A 7 13.16 -4.86 -7.57
N GLU A 8 13.55 -5.31 -6.38
CA GLU A 8 14.81 -4.95 -5.73
C GLU A 8 16.02 -5.41 -6.57
N ALA A 9 15.99 -6.65 -7.07
CA ALA A 9 17.05 -7.18 -7.93
C ALA A 9 17.20 -6.37 -9.23
N GLU A 10 16.09 -6.05 -9.89
CA GLU A 10 16.07 -5.25 -11.11
C GLU A 10 16.54 -3.80 -10.88
N LEU A 11 16.20 -3.19 -9.73
CA LEU A 11 16.66 -1.84 -9.34
C LEU A 11 18.16 -1.80 -9.00
N SER A 12 18.68 -2.84 -8.34
CA SER A 12 20.09 -2.92 -7.95
C SER A 12 21.05 -2.94 -9.15
N ALA A 13 20.56 -3.30 -10.33
CA ALA A 13 21.32 -3.38 -11.57
C ALA A 13 21.37 -2.05 -12.35
N VAL A 14 20.81 -0.96 -11.82
CA VAL A 14 20.61 0.30 -12.55
C VAL A 14 21.28 1.49 -11.85
N ASP A 15 22.45 1.90 -12.34
CA ASP A 15 23.23 3.03 -11.77
C ASP A 15 22.81 4.43 -12.28
N ASP A 16 21.86 4.51 -13.23
CA ASP A 16 21.41 5.79 -13.82
C ASP A 16 20.07 6.24 -13.20
N PRO A 17 20.02 7.38 -12.49
CA PRO A 17 18.81 7.92 -11.90
C PRO A 17 17.62 8.06 -12.86
N LYS A 18 17.87 8.34 -14.15
CA LYS A 18 16.82 8.43 -15.18
C LYS A 18 16.25 7.06 -15.53
N LYS A 19 17.09 6.01 -15.52
CA LYS A 19 16.64 4.63 -15.74
C LYS A 19 15.88 4.10 -14.52
N VAL A 20 16.35 4.39 -13.30
CA VAL A 20 15.64 4.10 -12.05
C VAL A 20 14.24 4.72 -12.06
N ASN A 21 14.12 6.00 -12.41
CA ASN A 21 12.82 6.66 -12.47
C ASN A 21 11.88 6.07 -13.55
N ARG A 22 12.42 5.70 -14.74
CA ARG A 22 11.62 5.00 -15.76
C ARG A 22 11.15 3.63 -15.28
N TYR A 23 11.99 2.93 -14.54
CA TYR A 23 11.68 1.63 -13.99
C TYR A 23 10.56 1.71 -12.94
N TYR A 24 10.63 2.66 -12.00
CA TYR A 24 9.55 2.90 -11.05
C TYR A 24 8.21 3.18 -11.72
N LYS A 25 8.19 4.01 -12.77
CA LYS A 25 6.97 4.27 -13.56
C LYS A 25 6.41 3.00 -14.20
N LYS A 26 7.29 2.15 -14.75
CA LYS A 26 6.87 0.89 -15.35
C LYS A 26 6.25 -0.05 -14.31
N VAL A 27 6.89 -0.19 -13.15
CA VAL A 27 6.36 -0.99 -12.03
C VAL A 27 5.01 -0.44 -11.56
N GLU A 28 4.88 0.88 -11.43
CA GLU A 28 3.62 1.53 -11.07
C GLU A 28 2.51 1.23 -12.08
N GLU A 29 2.79 1.33 -13.39
CA GLU A 29 1.85 1.00 -14.45
C GLU A 29 1.43 -0.49 -14.42
N GLU A 30 2.37 -1.40 -14.20
CA GLU A 30 2.10 -2.84 -14.09
C GLU A 30 1.20 -3.17 -12.88
N LEU A 31 1.55 -2.66 -11.70
CA LEU A 31 0.76 -2.84 -10.49
C LEU A 31 -0.64 -2.25 -10.64
N ARG A 32 -0.73 -1.06 -11.26
CA ARG A 32 -2.02 -0.42 -11.52
C ARG A 32 -2.87 -1.23 -12.49
N ALA A 33 -2.31 -1.69 -13.60
CA ALA A 33 -3.04 -2.52 -14.55
C ALA A 33 -3.56 -3.83 -13.93
N GLN A 34 -2.80 -4.39 -12.98
CA GLN A 34 -3.17 -5.63 -12.30
C GLN A 34 -4.21 -5.41 -11.19
N TYR A 35 -4.06 -4.37 -10.37
CA TYR A 35 -4.79 -4.24 -9.11
C TYR A 35 -5.78 -3.06 -9.06
N GLU A 36 -5.82 -2.15 -10.05
CA GLU A 36 -6.72 -0.98 -10.03
C GLU A 36 -8.19 -1.41 -9.90
N GLY A 37 -8.63 -2.45 -10.61
CA GLY A 37 -10.00 -2.97 -10.48
C GLY A 37 -10.31 -3.45 -9.06
N GLU A 38 -9.45 -4.31 -8.51
CA GLU A 38 -9.62 -4.87 -7.17
C GLU A 38 -9.61 -3.78 -6.08
N LEU A 39 -8.70 -2.80 -6.20
CA LEU A 39 -8.62 -1.67 -5.27
C LEU A 39 -9.88 -0.79 -5.32
N MET A 40 -10.50 -0.65 -6.49
CA MET A 40 -11.73 0.13 -6.64
C MET A 40 -12.98 -0.62 -6.18
N ASP A 41 -12.93 -1.95 -6.14
CA ASP A 41 -14.02 -2.81 -5.65
C ASP A 41 -14.02 -2.98 -4.13
N LEU A 42 -12.99 -2.49 -3.42
CA LEU A 42 -12.93 -2.54 -1.96
C LEU A 42 -14.07 -1.73 -1.33
N THR A 43 -14.72 -2.32 -0.32
CA THR A 43 -15.58 -1.56 0.58
C THR A 43 -14.75 -0.57 1.41
N ILE A 44 -15.41 0.43 1.99
CA ILE A 44 -14.76 1.44 2.84
C ILE A 44 -13.97 0.78 3.98
N THR A 45 -14.53 -0.24 4.62
CA THR A 45 -13.87 -0.95 5.72
C THR A 45 -12.66 -1.76 5.24
N GLN A 46 -12.76 -2.45 4.11
CA GLN A 46 -11.64 -3.22 3.56
C GLN A 46 -10.50 -2.31 3.12
N GLY A 47 -10.80 -1.16 2.51
CA GLY A 47 -9.81 -0.15 2.17
C GLY A 47 -9.05 0.34 3.40
N ARG A 48 -9.75 0.61 4.51
CA ARG A 48 -9.11 1.00 5.79
C ARG A 48 -8.18 -0.08 6.32
N ILE A 49 -8.59 -1.34 6.29
CA ILE A 49 -7.74 -2.47 6.73
C ILE A 49 -6.49 -2.55 5.84
N LEU A 50 -6.65 -2.46 4.51
CA LEU A 50 -5.51 -2.48 3.59
C LEU A 50 -4.49 -1.38 3.91
N ILE A 51 -4.95 -0.17 4.20
CA ILE A 51 -4.08 0.95 4.58
C ILE A 51 -3.32 0.66 5.88
N LYS A 52 -4.01 0.16 6.91
CA LYS A 52 -3.39 -0.22 8.19
C LYS A 52 -2.34 -1.31 8.02
N LEU A 53 -2.58 -2.28 7.12
CA LEU A 53 -1.60 -3.31 6.78
C LEU A 53 -0.38 -2.74 6.04
N VAL A 54 -0.57 -1.79 5.12
CA VAL A 54 0.56 -1.13 4.45
C VAL A 54 1.38 -0.31 5.45
N ASP A 55 0.73 0.37 6.40
CA ASP A 55 1.41 1.09 7.49
C ASP A 55 2.23 0.11 8.36
N ARG A 56 1.64 -1.01 8.79
CA ARG A 56 2.36 -2.09 9.50
C ARG A 56 3.62 -2.55 8.79
N GLU A 57 3.54 -2.81 7.48
CA GLU A 57 4.65 -3.36 6.70
C GLU A 57 5.73 -2.32 6.36
N THR A 58 5.34 -1.07 6.14
CA THR A 58 6.25 -0.03 5.62
C THR A 58 6.68 0.98 6.68
N GLN A 59 6.02 1.00 7.84
CA GLN A 59 6.17 2.02 8.87
C GLN A 59 5.89 3.44 8.35
N TYR A 60 5.14 3.56 7.25
CA TYR A 60 4.67 4.82 6.69
C TYR A 60 3.21 5.05 7.06
N THR A 61 2.96 6.23 7.60
CA THR A 61 1.61 6.64 7.97
C THR A 61 0.69 6.70 6.76
N SER A 62 -0.59 6.52 7.02
CA SER A 62 -1.71 6.82 6.13
C SER A 62 -1.53 8.10 5.29
N TYR A 63 -1.05 9.18 5.91
CA TYR A 63 -0.80 10.46 5.26
C TYR A 63 0.32 10.39 4.21
N GLU A 64 1.42 9.69 4.54
CA GLU A 64 2.57 9.52 3.65
C GLU A 64 2.21 8.64 2.45
N LEU A 65 1.41 7.60 2.68
CA LEU A 65 0.85 6.77 1.61
C LEU A 65 0.00 7.60 0.65
N VAL A 66 -0.95 8.40 1.16
CA VAL A 66 -1.77 9.29 0.32
C VAL A 66 -0.93 10.32 -0.43
N LYS A 67 0.11 10.86 0.20
CA LYS A 67 1.03 11.82 -0.41
C LYS A 67 1.86 11.19 -1.53
N ASN A 68 2.26 9.93 -1.40
CA ASN A 68 3.00 9.21 -2.43
C ASN A 68 2.10 8.84 -3.61
N LEU A 69 0.85 8.44 -3.34
CA LEU A 69 -0.15 8.15 -4.37
C LEU A 69 -0.51 9.41 -5.20
N ARG A 70 -0.34 10.62 -4.63
CA ARG A 70 -0.62 11.91 -5.31
C ARG A 70 0.18 12.18 -6.60
N ASN A 71 1.28 11.45 -6.83
CA ASN A 71 2.18 11.72 -7.94
C ASN A 71 1.91 10.86 -9.20
N GLY A 72 0.89 10.00 -9.22
CA GLY A 72 0.61 9.13 -10.38
C GLY A 72 -0.80 8.50 -10.52
N PHE A 73 -1.71 8.70 -9.57
CA PHE A 73 -3.02 8.01 -9.55
C PHE A 73 -4.17 8.78 -10.23
N THR A 74 -5.26 8.06 -10.54
CA THR A 74 -6.48 8.63 -11.16
C THR A 74 -7.37 9.39 -10.18
N ALA A 75 -8.18 10.31 -10.71
CA ALA A 75 -9.20 11.05 -9.95
C ALA A 75 -10.16 10.13 -9.16
N PHE A 76 -10.42 8.93 -9.69
CA PHE A 76 -11.30 7.95 -9.07
C PHE A 76 -10.69 7.34 -7.80
N VAL A 77 -9.40 6.98 -7.83
CA VAL A 77 -8.68 6.52 -6.64
C VAL A 77 -8.61 7.61 -5.57
N TYR A 78 -8.37 8.87 -5.95
CA TYR A 78 -8.39 9.98 -4.99
C TYR A 78 -9.76 10.19 -4.33
N GLN A 79 -10.86 9.98 -5.05
CA GLN A 79 -12.19 10.05 -4.46
C GLN A 79 -12.45 8.92 -3.46
N GLY A 80 -11.99 7.70 -3.78
CA GLY A 80 -12.05 6.56 -2.85
C GLY A 80 -11.25 6.84 -1.57
N ILE A 81 -9.99 7.22 -1.71
CA ILE A 81 -9.10 7.62 -0.62
C ILE A 81 -9.71 8.76 0.21
N ALA A 82 -10.20 9.84 -0.40
CA ALA A 82 -10.80 10.95 0.34
C ALA A 82 -12.01 10.52 1.19
N ARG A 83 -12.81 9.54 0.71
CA ARG A 83 -13.92 8.95 1.50
C ARG A 83 -13.42 8.06 2.64
N LEU A 84 -12.31 7.34 2.44
CA LEU A 84 -11.69 6.50 3.46
C LEU A 84 -11.08 7.33 4.61
N PHE A 85 -10.37 8.40 4.24
CA PHE A 85 -9.44 9.11 5.10
C PHE A 85 -9.98 10.39 5.77
N GLY A 86 -11.19 10.84 5.44
CA GLY A 86 -11.97 11.80 6.24
C GLY A 86 -11.15 12.82 7.06
N HIS A 87 -11.23 12.75 8.39
CA HIS A 87 -10.49 13.63 9.31
C HIS A 87 -9.24 12.99 9.92
N ASP A 88 -8.91 11.75 9.55
CA ASP A 88 -7.94 10.94 10.30
C ASP A 88 -6.84 10.35 9.41
N LEU A 89 -6.22 11.24 8.63
CA LEU A 89 -5.08 10.91 7.78
C LEU A 89 -3.80 10.59 8.57
N LYS A 90 -3.76 10.91 9.87
CA LYS A 90 -2.55 10.82 10.68
C LYS A 90 -2.56 9.67 11.68
N SER A 91 -3.63 8.87 11.73
CA SER A 91 -3.62 7.67 12.56
C SER A 91 -2.57 6.69 12.05
N GLU A 92 -1.82 6.14 12.99
CA GLU A 92 -0.80 5.12 12.80
C GLU A 92 -1.39 3.74 13.13
N TYR A 93 -0.75 2.68 12.64
CA TYR A 93 -1.06 1.32 13.05
C TYR A 93 -0.76 1.08 14.54
N ASN A 94 -1.74 0.60 15.30
CA ASN A 94 -1.61 0.29 16.72
C ASN A 94 -1.97 -1.17 17.02
N ALA A 95 -0.96 -2.02 16.99
CA ALA A 95 -1.07 -3.46 17.23
C ALA A 95 -1.60 -3.86 18.62
N VAL A 96 -1.58 -2.95 19.62
CA VAL A 96 -1.91 -3.28 21.01
C VAL A 96 -3.35 -2.88 21.36
N GLU A 97 -3.84 -1.78 20.79
CA GLU A 97 -5.15 -1.22 21.10
C GLU A 97 -6.08 -1.35 19.90
N GLU A 98 -6.07 -0.34 19.02
CA GLU A 98 -7.06 -0.19 17.95
C GLU A 98 -7.03 -1.34 16.94
N ASP A 99 -5.83 -1.76 16.52
CA ASP A 99 -5.63 -2.72 15.44
C ASP A 99 -5.29 -4.14 15.95
N LYS A 100 -5.49 -4.42 17.24
CA LYS A 100 -5.13 -5.69 17.87
C LYS A 100 -5.70 -6.91 17.17
N TYR A 101 -6.98 -6.87 16.77
CA TYR A 101 -7.60 -8.00 16.06
C TYR A 101 -7.04 -8.18 14.64
N ILE A 102 -6.61 -7.10 14.00
CA ILE A 102 -5.93 -7.17 12.69
C ILE A 102 -4.57 -7.86 12.90
N GLU A 103 -3.81 -7.46 13.92
CA GLU A 103 -2.52 -8.08 14.26
C GLU A 103 -2.68 -9.57 14.57
N GLU A 104 -3.67 -9.96 15.38
CA GLU A 104 -3.93 -11.36 15.72
C GLU A 104 -4.20 -12.21 14.47
N ILE A 105 -4.99 -11.70 13.52
CA ILE A 105 -5.29 -12.39 12.26
C ILE A 105 -4.04 -12.50 11.39
N VAL A 106 -3.27 -11.42 11.24
CA VAL A 106 -2.04 -11.41 10.43
C VAL A 106 -1.03 -12.41 11.01
N LEU A 107 -0.80 -12.39 12.32
CA LEU A 107 0.10 -13.34 12.99
C LEU A 107 -0.40 -14.78 12.88
N ALA A 108 -1.71 -15.02 12.83
CA ALA A 108 -2.26 -16.35 12.60
C ALA A 108 -1.95 -16.86 11.19
N ILE A 109 -2.10 -16.01 10.18
CA ILE A 109 -1.77 -16.31 8.78
C ILE A 109 -0.26 -16.56 8.61
N GLU A 110 0.60 -15.68 9.14
CA GLU A 110 2.06 -15.79 9.05
C GLU A 110 2.57 -17.10 9.69
N HIS A 111 1.91 -17.56 10.76
CA HIS A 111 2.25 -18.82 11.43
C HIS A 111 1.50 -20.04 10.87
N ASN A 112 0.79 -19.93 9.74
CA ASN A 112 -0.03 -20.99 9.14
C ASN A 112 -1.02 -21.64 10.13
N ARG A 113 -1.61 -20.83 11.01
CA ARG A 113 -2.57 -21.29 12.03
C ARG A 113 -4.03 -21.26 11.57
N ILE A 114 -4.28 -20.59 10.45
CA ILE A 114 -5.55 -20.51 9.72
C ILE A 114 -5.30 -20.46 8.22
#